data_AF-A0A7S3WV24-F1
#
_entry.id   AF-A0A7S3WV24-F1
#
_cell.length_a   1.000
_cell.length_b   1.000
_cell.length_c   1.000
_cell.angle_alpha   90.00
_cell.angle_beta   90.00
_cell.angle_gamma   90.00
#
_symmetry.space_group_name_H-M   'P 1'
#
loop_
_entity.id
_entity.type
_entity.pdbx_description
1 polymer ?
#
loop_
_entity_poly.entity_id
_entity_poly.type
_entity_poly.pdbx_seq_one_letter_code
_entity_poly.pdbx_strand_id
1 'polypeptide(L)'
;MRQRRYTVQGVRAALAADSSRLATGRLPLMQQVVRIHTLAASNEKRVVSFGLYGGDPRYATGVLRNAQLAPLVFPGWTVRVYLDGTVPKHVQRLLRHYGAEMVDMDRPPAELASATGGQIGGMFWRFLVAADRSVDRFIVRDSDSRLNPRE
;
A
#
# COMPACT_ATOMS: atom_id res chain seq x y z
N MET A 1 11.88 19.80 -16.98
CA MET A 1 10.92 19.87 -15.85
C MET A 1 11.63 19.44 -14.56
N ARG A 2 11.90 20.37 -13.64
CA ARG A 2 12.54 20.07 -12.35
C ARG A 2 11.50 19.47 -11.39
N GLN A 3 11.60 18.17 -11.09
CA GLN A 3 10.84 17.56 -10.00
C GLN A 3 11.41 18.06 -8.67
N ARG A 4 10.63 18.84 -7.91
CA ARG A 4 10.99 19.21 -6.54
C ARG A 4 10.86 17.96 -5.67
N ARG A 5 12.00 17.45 -5.17
CA ARG A 5 12.04 16.45 -4.10
C ARG A 5 11.60 17.13 -2.81
N TYR A 6 10.39 16.86 -2.35
CA TYR A 6 9.96 17.26 -1.01
C TYR A 6 10.53 16.25 -0.02
N THR A 7 11.53 16.66 0.76
CA THR A 7 12.06 15.88 1.87
C THR A 7 11.16 16.08 3.09
N VAL A 8 11.06 15.05 3.96
CA VAL A 8 10.26 15.09 5.20
C VAL A 8 10.64 16.29 6.10
N GLN A 9 11.92 16.70 6.08
CA GLN A 9 12.39 17.91 6.76
C GLN A 9 11.84 19.22 6.15
N GLY A 10 11.75 19.31 4.81
CA GLY A 10 11.19 20.49 4.14
C GLY A 10 9.69 20.66 4.38
N VAL A 11 8.98 19.57 4.64
CA VAL A 11 7.54 19.56 4.94
C VAL A 11 7.25 20.06 6.36
N ARG A 12 8.11 19.77 7.33
CA ARG A 12 7.97 20.25 8.73
C ARG A 12 8.14 21.76 8.86
N ALA A 13 9.08 22.35 8.11
CA ALA A 13 9.35 23.80 8.16
C ALA A 13 8.19 24.64 7.60
N ALA A 14 7.45 24.12 6.61
CA ALA A 14 6.34 24.83 5.99
C ALA A 14 5.10 24.99 6.90
N LEU A 15 4.95 24.16 7.94
CA LEU A 15 3.77 24.14 8.80
C LEU A 15 3.89 24.98 10.07
N ALA A 16 5.10 25.20 10.56
CA ALA A 16 5.32 26.08 11.72
C ALA A 16 4.85 27.52 11.44
N ALA A 17 4.75 27.91 10.16
CA ALA A 17 4.35 29.25 9.73
C ALA A 17 2.84 29.48 9.58
N ASP A 18 1.99 28.45 9.60
CA ASP A 18 0.57 28.61 9.17
C ASP A 18 -0.43 27.93 10.13
N SER A 19 -0.31 28.25 11.42
CA SER A 19 -1.12 27.66 12.49
C SER A 19 -2.47 28.38 12.74
N SER A 20 -2.89 29.33 11.90
CA SER A 20 -4.02 30.22 12.23
C SER A 20 -5.28 30.09 11.38
N ARG A 21 -5.45 29.04 10.56
CA ARG A 21 -6.68 28.85 9.75
C ARG A 21 -7.19 27.41 9.75
N LEU A 22 -7.73 26.97 10.88
CA LEU A 22 -8.42 25.67 10.98
C LEU A 22 -9.88 25.88 11.42
N ALA A 23 -10.69 26.43 10.51
CA ALA A 23 -12.13 26.45 10.63
C ALA A 23 -12.77 25.79 9.38
N THR A 24 -13.41 24.65 9.60
CA THR A 24 -14.55 24.12 8.82
C THR A 24 -14.35 23.79 7.32
N GLY A 25 -13.11 23.54 6.87
CA GLY A 25 -12.82 23.07 5.51
C GLY A 25 -12.09 21.71 5.49
N ARG A 26 -12.29 20.89 4.44
CA ARG A 26 -11.42 19.74 4.17
C ARG A 26 -9.99 20.23 4.01
N LEU A 27 -9.06 19.70 4.81
CA LEU A 27 -7.64 20.02 4.67
C LEU A 27 -7.17 19.75 3.23
N PRO A 28 -6.37 20.65 2.62
CA PRO A 28 -5.64 20.36 1.39
C PRO A 28 -4.86 19.05 1.52
N LEU A 29 -4.71 18.31 0.40
CA LEU A 29 -4.07 16.98 0.36
C LEU A 29 -2.72 16.95 1.08
N MET A 30 -1.90 17.98 0.90
CA MET A 30 -0.59 18.06 1.54
C MET A 30 -0.70 18.16 3.06
N GLN A 31 -1.64 18.95 3.58
CA GLN A 31 -1.87 19.07 5.02
C GLN A 31 -2.40 17.76 5.62
N GLN A 32 -3.21 16.99 4.87
CA GLN A 32 -3.64 15.65 5.27
C GLN A 32 -2.44 14.70 5.40
N VAL A 33 -1.58 14.64 4.38
CA VAL A 33 -0.36 13.83 4.41
C VAL A 33 0.50 14.21 5.61
N VAL A 34 0.76 15.50 5.85
CA VAL A 34 1.61 15.86 6.98
C VAL A 34 0.98 15.47 8.31
N ARG A 35 -0.32 15.71 8.48
CA ARG A 35 -1.02 15.32 9.70
C ARG A 35 -0.85 13.82 9.98
N ILE A 36 -0.97 12.97 8.96
CA ILE A 36 -0.80 11.52 9.12
C ILE A 36 0.63 11.18 9.60
N HIS A 37 1.66 11.85 9.08
CA HIS A 37 3.05 11.65 9.51
C HIS A 37 3.35 12.19 10.92
N THR A 38 2.48 13.04 11.48
CA THR A 38 2.60 13.51 12.87
C THR A 38 1.85 12.65 13.88
N LEU A 39 1.06 11.68 13.42
CA LEU A 39 0.38 10.75 14.32
C LEU A 39 1.39 9.86 15.04
N ALA A 40 1.05 9.42 16.25
CA ALA A 40 1.87 8.50 17.01
C ALA A 40 2.07 7.18 16.24
N ALA A 41 3.29 6.64 16.31
CA ALA A 41 3.57 5.32 15.77
C ALA A 41 2.73 4.26 16.49
N SER A 42 2.36 3.21 15.76
CA SER A 42 1.62 2.06 16.30
C SER A 42 2.48 0.80 16.23
N ASN A 43 2.29 -0.09 17.19
CA ASN A 43 2.87 -1.43 17.16
C ASN A 43 1.97 -2.45 16.42
N GLU A 44 0.80 -2.03 15.95
CA GLU A 44 -0.12 -2.87 15.17
C GLU A 44 0.50 -3.24 13.82
N LYS A 45 0.30 -4.49 13.38
CA LYS A 45 0.59 -4.91 12.01
C LYS A 45 -0.55 -4.47 11.10
N ARG A 46 -0.27 -3.48 10.26
CA ARG A 46 -1.24 -2.88 9.33
C ARG A 46 -0.86 -3.14 7.88
N VAL A 47 -1.81 -3.61 7.07
CA VAL A 47 -1.53 -4.09 5.71
C VAL A 47 -2.42 -3.43 4.66
N VAL A 48 -1.82 -2.91 3.58
CA VAL A 48 -2.54 -2.58 2.35
C VAL A 48 -2.38 -3.74 1.38
N SER A 49 -3.49 -4.41 1.08
CA SER A 49 -3.54 -5.70 0.38
C SER A 49 -3.93 -5.56 -1.08
N PHE A 50 -3.15 -6.19 -1.96
CA PHE A 50 -3.35 -6.24 -3.41
C PHE A 50 -3.28 -7.67 -3.94
N GLY A 51 -4.00 -7.93 -5.03
CA GLY A 51 -3.86 -9.14 -5.84
C GLY A 51 -3.26 -8.78 -7.19
N LEU A 52 -2.30 -9.58 -7.66
CA LEU A 52 -1.67 -9.38 -8.96
C LEU A 52 -1.43 -10.72 -9.65
N TYR A 53 -1.96 -10.85 -10.87
CA TYR A 53 -1.80 -12.01 -11.72
C TYR A 53 -1.76 -11.55 -13.18
N GLY A 54 -1.25 -12.40 -14.06
CA GLY A 54 -1.01 -12.09 -15.45
C GLY A 54 0.11 -11.06 -15.69
N GLY A 55 0.21 -10.63 -16.94
CA GLY A 55 1.24 -9.71 -17.42
C GLY A 55 0.74 -8.34 -17.85
N ASP A 56 -0.53 -7.98 -17.62
CA ASP A 56 -1.09 -6.69 -18.06
C ASP A 56 -0.33 -5.52 -17.38
N PRO A 57 0.36 -4.65 -18.14
CA PRO A 57 1.12 -3.53 -17.61
C PRO A 57 0.29 -2.56 -16.77
N ARG A 58 -1.03 -2.46 -16.99
CA ARG A 58 -1.93 -1.61 -16.21
C ARG A 58 -1.92 -1.97 -14.74
N TYR A 59 -2.07 -3.26 -14.41
CA TYR A 59 -2.11 -3.72 -13.03
C TYR A 59 -0.71 -3.79 -12.42
N ALA A 60 0.28 -4.22 -13.20
CA ALA A 60 1.68 -4.24 -12.76
C ALA A 60 2.21 -2.83 -12.43
N THR A 61 2.01 -1.87 -13.33
CA THR A 61 2.38 -0.47 -13.08
C THR A 61 1.59 0.08 -11.90
N GLY A 62 0.30 -0.26 -11.82
CA GLY A 62 -0.56 0.22 -10.76
C GLY A 62 -0.09 -0.17 -9.36
N VAL A 63 0.18 -1.46 -9.13
CA VAL A 63 0.67 -1.92 -7.82
C VAL A 63 2.05 -1.36 -7.51
N LEU A 64 2.94 -1.22 -8.50
CA LEU A 64 4.26 -0.62 -8.30
C LEU A 64 4.16 0.84 -7.86
N ARG A 65 3.25 1.62 -8.47
CA ARG A 65 2.99 3.00 -8.04
C ARG A 65 2.41 3.07 -6.64
N ASN A 66 1.53 2.14 -6.26
CA ASN A 66 1.02 2.07 -4.89
C ASN A 66 2.11 1.69 -3.88
N ALA A 67 2.99 0.74 -4.21
CA ALA A 67 4.11 0.37 -3.35
C ALA A 67 5.04 1.58 -3.09
N GLN A 68 5.30 2.40 -4.11
CA GLN A 68 6.06 3.65 -3.95
C GLN A 68 5.33 4.71 -3.11
N LEU A 69 4.00 4.79 -3.24
CA LEU A 69 3.18 5.83 -2.62
C LEU A 69 2.82 5.51 -1.17
N ALA A 70 2.70 4.22 -0.81
CA ALA A 70 2.22 3.78 0.49
C ALA A 70 3.00 4.38 1.68
N PRO A 71 4.34 4.50 1.69
CA PRO A 71 5.05 5.13 2.81
C PRO A 71 4.69 6.61 3.04
N LEU A 72 4.19 7.29 2.00
CA LEU A 72 3.75 8.68 2.10
C LEU A 72 2.30 8.77 2.59
N VAL A 73 1.41 7.91 2.10
CA VAL A 73 -0.02 7.99 2.41
C VAL A 73 -0.37 7.25 3.70
N PHE A 74 0.30 6.14 3.97
CA PHE A 74 0.09 5.24 5.09
C PHE A 74 1.42 4.89 5.78
N PRO A 75 2.07 5.86 6.46
CA PRO A 75 3.32 5.60 7.17
C PRO A 75 3.14 4.46 8.19
N GLY A 76 4.10 3.53 8.20
CA GLY A 76 4.08 2.34 9.06
C GLY A 76 3.23 1.17 8.55
N TRP A 77 2.50 1.33 7.44
CA TRP A 77 1.75 0.22 6.83
C TRP A 77 2.63 -0.58 5.87
N THR A 78 2.39 -1.89 5.82
CA THR A 78 3.05 -2.81 4.89
C THR A 78 2.19 -2.99 3.64
N VAL A 79 2.79 -2.84 2.46
CA VAL A 79 2.13 -3.25 1.21
C VAL A 79 2.31 -4.74 1.05
N ARG A 80 1.20 -5.48 0.96
CA ARG A 80 1.22 -6.92 0.68
C ARG A 80 0.62 -7.19 -0.70
N VAL A 81 1.31 -8.00 -1.48
CA VAL A 81 0.89 -8.40 -2.83
C VAL A 81 0.82 -9.92 -2.90
N TYR A 82 -0.38 -10.45 -3.11
CA TYR A 82 -0.59 -11.85 -3.46
C TYR A 82 -0.41 -12.00 -4.97
N LEU A 83 0.53 -12.84 -5.39
CA LEU A 83 0.89 -12.99 -6.81
C LEU A 83 1.27 -14.41 -7.16
N ASP A 84 1.24 -14.73 -8.45
CA ASP A 84 1.69 -16.02 -9.01
C ASP A 84 2.89 -15.85 -9.96
N GLY A 85 3.33 -16.97 -10.54
CA GLY A 85 4.44 -17.03 -11.48
C GLY A 85 4.19 -16.33 -12.82
N THR A 86 2.94 -15.98 -13.14
CA THR A 86 2.59 -15.28 -14.38
C THR A 86 2.98 -13.80 -14.35
N VAL A 87 3.20 -13.24 -13.16
CA VAL A 87 3.67 -11.86 -12.99
C VAL A 87 5.13 -11.71 -13.43
N PRO A 88 5.47 -10.75 -14.32
CA PRO A 88 6.84 -10.57 -14.80
C PRO A 88 7.87 -10.38 -13.67
N LYS A 89 9.01 -11.06 -13.76
CA LYS A 89 10.06 -11.05 -12.72
C LYS A 89 10.59 -9.66 -12.39
N HIS A 90 10.60 -8.74 -13.36
CA HIS A 90 11.01 -7.35 -13.09
C HIS A 90 10.05 -6.63 -12.14
N VAL A 91 8.75 -6.91 -12.20
CA VAL A 91 7.73 -6.38 -11.29
C VAL A 91 7.97 -6.93 -9.88
N GLN A 92 8.18 -8.23 -9.75
CA GLN A 92 8.47 -8.87 -8.45
C GLN A 92 9.74 -8.28 -7.80
N ARG A 93 10.80 -8.03 -8.59
CA ARG A 93 12.02 -7.38 -8.10
C ARG A 93 11.76 -5.96 -7.60
N LEU A 94 10.97 -5.17 -8.33
CA LEU A 94 10.64 -3.80 -7.94
C LEU A 94 9.74 -3.76 -6.70
N LEU A 95 8.76 -4.66 -6.59
CA LEU A 95 7.94 -4.82 -5.38
C LEU A 95 8.81 -5.10 -4.16
N ARG A 96 9.76 -6.04 -4.27
CA ARG A 96 10.73 -6.31 -3.20
C ARG A 96 11.59 -5.09 -2.88
N HIS A 97 12.05 -4.36 -3.90
CA HIS A 97 12.85 -3.15 -3.71
C HIS A 97 12.07 -2.06 -2.96
N TYR A 98 10.76 -1.94 -3.18
CA TYR A 98 9.90 -1.01 -2.44
C TYR A 98 9.46 -1.55 -1.08
N GLY A 99 9.97 -2.70 -0.64
CA GLY A 99 9.66 -3.28 0.67
C GLY A 99 8.29 -3.95 0.76
N ALA A 100 7.68 -4.31 -0.37
CA ALA A 100 6.41 -5.02 -0.36
C ALA A 100 6.59 -6.48 0.11
N GLU A 101 5.67 -6.95 0.96
CA GLU A 101 5.53 -8.35 1.31
C GLU A 101 4.86 -9.09 0.16
N MET A 102 5.50 -10.11 -0.39
CA MET A 102 4.96 -10.89 -1.51
C MET A 102 4.55 -12.27 -1.02
N VAL A 103 3.32 -12.66 -1.31
CA VAL A 103 2.79 -14.00 -1.03
C VAL A 103 2.65 -14.73 -2.37
N ASP A 104 3.39 -15.82 -2.51
CA ASP A 104 3.38 -16.66 -3.72
C ASP A 104 2.15 -17.57 -3.70
N MET A 105 1.27 -17.41 -4.69
CA MET A 105 0.02 -18.13 -4.85
C MET A 105 0.15 -19.36 -5.75
N ASP A 106 1.30 -19.55 -6.43
CA ASP A 106 1.61 -20.87 -7.01
C ASP A 106 1.90 -21.89 -5.90
N ARG A 107 2.36 -21.40 -4.74
CA ARG A 107 2.70 -22.20 -3.56
C ARG A 107 2.22 -21.48 -2.30
N PRO A 108 0.89 -21.38 -2.09
CA PRO A 108 0.35 -20.61 -0.98
C PRO A 108 0.77 -21.22 0.36
N PRO A 109 0.98 -20.39 1.41
CA PRO A 109 1.14 -20.87 2.77
C PRO A 109 0.01 -21.84 3.15
N ALA A 110 0.30 -22.86 3.96
CA ALA A 110 -0.65 -23.92 4.32
C ALA A 110 -1.99 -23.36 4.86
N GLU A 111 -1.91 -22.30 5.66
CA GLU A 111 -3.07 -21.58 6.22
C GLU A 111 -3.99 -20.98 5.13
N LEU A 112 -3.40 -20.48 4.04
CA LEU A 112 -4.12 -19.93 2.89
C LEU A 112 -4.56 -21.03 1.91
N ALA A 113 -3.82 -22.14 1.82
CA ALA A 113 -4.18 -23.28 1.00
C ALA A 113 -5.55 -23.86 1.45
N SER A 114 -5.79 -23.97 2.76
CA SER A 114 -7.10 -24.38 3.29
C SER A 114 -8.22 -23.38 2.98
N ALA A 115 -7.91 -22.07 2.96
CA ALA A 115 -8.90 -21.04 2.68
C ALA A 115 -9.27 -20.93 1.19
N THR A 116 -8.38 -21.35 0.30
CA THR A 116 -8.56 -21.20 -1.14
C THR A 116 -9.14 -22.44 -1.83
N GLY A 117 -9.08 -23.61 -1.19
CA GLY A 117 -9.48 -24.89 -1.82
C GLY A 117 -8.76 -25.17 -3.15
N GLY A 118 -7.64 -24.47 -3.41
CA GLY A 118 -6.93 -24.48 -4.69
C GLY A 118 -7.61 -23.77 -5.87
N GLN A 119 -8.73 -23.04 -5.66
CA GLN A 119 -9.57 -22.54 -6.76
C GLN A 119 -9.90 -21.04 -6.72
N ILE A 120 -9.40 -20.29 -5.73
CA ILE A 120 -9.64 -18.83 -5.68
C ILE A 120 -8.88 -18.15 -6.82
N GLY A 121 -9.62 -17.52 -7.74
CA GLY A 121 -9.04 -16.74 -8.84
C GLY A 121 -8.28 -15.51 -8.35
N GLY A 122 -7.29 -15.07 -9.13
CA GLY A 122 -6.33 -14.02 -8.75
C GLY A 122 -6.94 -12.70 -8.27
N MET A 123 -8.14 -12.36 -8.78
CA MET A 123 -8.90 -11.17 -8.38
C MET A 123 -9.25 -11.17 -6.88
N PHE A 124 -9.48 -12.34 -6.29
CA PHE A 124 -9.94 -12.48 -4.91
C PHE A 124 -8.80 -12.62 -3.88
N TRP A 125 -7.55 -12.87 -4.31
CA TRP A 125 -6.43 -13.08 -3.37
C TRP A 125 -6.19 -11.89 -2.44
N ARG A 126 -6.51 -10.67 -2.88
CA ARG A 126 -6.43 -9.46 -2.05
C ARG A 126 -7.27 -9.52 -0.77
N PHE A 127 -8.31 -10.36 -0.72
CA PHE A 127 -9.15 -10.53 0.46
C PHE A 127 -8.58 -11.53 1.47
N LEU A 128 -7.56 -12.31 1.09
CA LEU A 128 -6.94 -13.32 1.97
C LEU A 128 -6.28 -12.71 3.21
N VAL A 129 -5.95 -11.40 3.18
CA VAL A 129 -5.47 -10.67 4.35
C VAL A 129 -6.46 -10.74 5.52
N ALA A 130 -7.76 -10.87 5.26
CA ALA A 130 -8.77 -10.98 6.31
C ALA A 130 -8.71 -12.30 7.08
N ALA A 131 -8.05 -13.32 6.53
CA ALA A 131 -7.81 -14.60 7.19
C ALA A 131 -6.47 -14.63 7.96
N ASP A 132 -5.59 -13.66 7.77
CA ASP A 132 -4.30 -13.58 8.46
C ASP A 132 -4.49 -13.04 9.88
N ARG A 133 -4.44 -13.93 10.87
CA ARG A 133 -4.58 -13.59 12.29
C ARG A 133 -3.45 -12.74 12.85
N SER A 134 -2.34 -12.59 12.12
CA SER A 134 -1.24 -11.70 12.53
C SER A 134 -1.48 -10.24 12.17
N VAL A 135 -2.50 -9.92 11.37
CA VAL A 135 -2.81 -8.57 10.87
C VAL A 135 -3.92 -7.93 11.69
N ASP A 136 -3.62 -6.81 12.35
CA ASP A 136 -4.57 -6.10 13.21
C ASP A 136 -5.55 -5.23 12.41
N ARG A 137 -5.05 -4.62 11.32
CA ARG A 137 -5.82 -3.73 10.43
C ARG A 137 -5.42 -3.95 9.00
N PHE A 138 -6.38 -3.88 8.08
CA PHE A 138 -6.08 -4.00 6.67
C PHE A 138 -6.97 -3.10 5.82
N ILE A 139 -6.45 -2.76 4.64
CA ILE A 139 -7.18 -2.11 3.55
C ILE A 139 -7.03 -3.01 2.33
N VAL A 140 -8.13 -3.29 1.63
CA VAL A 140 -8.11 -4.06 0.37
C VAL A 140 -8.28 -3.10 -0.79
N ARG A 141 -7.41 -3.20 -1.82
CA ARG A 141 -7.49 -2.32 -3.00
C ARG A 141 -7.27 -3.07 -4.31
N ASP A 142 -7.91 -2.56 -5.36
CA ASP A 142 -7.51 -2.87 -6.73
C ASP A 142 -6.12 -2.29 -7.02
N SER A 143 -5.33 -3.01 -7.80
CA SER A 143 -3.96 -2.59 -8.18
C SER A 143 -3.96 -1.31 -9.02
N ASP A 144 -5.01 -1.05 -9.78
CA ASP A 144 -5.17 0.14 -10.62
C ASP A 144 -5.76 1.37 -9.88
N SER A 145 -6.20 1.21 -8.64
CA SER A 145 -6.68 2.30 -7.79
C SER A 145 -5.55 2.96 -7.00
N ARG A 146 -5.38 4.29 -7.13
CA ARG A 146 -4.36 5.04 -6.39
C ARG A 146 -4.76 5.26 -4.93
N LEU A 147 -3.84 4.91 -4.03
CA LEU A 147 -3.93 5.24 -2.61
C LEU A 147 -4.01 6.75 -2.40
N ASN A 148 -4.80 7.17 -1.42
CA ASN A 148 -4.95 8.57 -1.07
C ASN A 148 -5.24 8.73 0.44
N PRO A 149 -4.95 9.90 1.04
CA PRO A 149 -5.09 10.14 2.48
C PRO A 149 -6.52 10.18 3.04
N ARG A 150 -7.55 9.97 2.21
CA ARG A 150 -8.95 9.96 2.67
C ARG A 150 -9.42 8.58 3.11
N GLU A 151 -8.71 7.55 2.69
CA GLU A 151 -8.84 6.17 3.17
C GLU A 151 -8.36 6.09 4.63
#